data_AF-A0A0E0T9J5-F1
#
_entry.id   AF-A0A0E0T9J5-F1
#
_cell.length_a   1.000
_cell.length_b   1.000
_cell.length_c   1.000
_cell.angle_alpha   90.00
_cell.angle_beta   90.00
_cell.angle_gamma   90.00
#
_symmetry.space_group_name_H-M   'P 1'
#
loop_
_entity.id
_entity.type
_entity.pdbx_description
1 polymer ?
#
loop_
_entity_poly.entity_id
_entity_poly.type
_entity_poly.pdbx_seq_one_letter_code
_entity_poly.pdbx_strand_id
1 'polypeptide(L)'
;MLKHQVKVEFMRVFTWRQCIVWAALVLVLPVIQFVLIKDGYVYYRQLDLFLRLNSNFVPLLFPIIMVLVYSISFPSEQKNHFIPYVRIRIPLTTYFFSKLIVNAILSFLIAFLIVFVPFVFSMYIEPYLGIVRFYPINGNSIPYTTFEQLLALGTLPYGVLYSLWVGLNGMMYATMGLLLVMILEKPFIALSIPFVYYLLGNFITQVLGYDQFSPTYTIFPFSISQQPLWTVFVPFLFLCFVVMVLMFYLKERLHKHHD
;
A
#
# COMPACT_ATOMS: atom_id res chain seq x y z
N MET A 1 -5.44 -23.09 17.60
CA MET A 1 -5.57 -21.80 18.32
C MET A 1 -5.39 -20.59 17.40
N LEU A 2 -4.27 -20.47 16.65
CA LEU A 2 -4.03 -19.32 15.75
C LEU A 2 -5.16 -19.06 14.73
N LYS A 3 -5.64 -20.08 14.02
CA LYS A 3 -6.73 -19.95 13.03
C LYS A 3 -8.01 -19.36 13.64
N HIS A 4 -8.35 -19.76 14.87
CA HIS A 4 -9.50 -19.24 15.58
C HIS A 4 -9.30 -17.77 15.96
N GLN A 5 -8.13 -17.42 16.46
CA GLN A 5 -7.82 -16.03 16.82
C GLN A 5 -7.81 -15.09 15.59
N VAL A 6 -7.24 -15.53 14.47
CA VAL A 6 -7.30 -14.78 13.20
C VAL A 6 -8.75 -14.52 12.79
N LYS A 7 -9.63 -15.54 12.89
CA LYS A 7 -11.05 -15.39 12.58
C LYS A 7 -11.74 -14.36 13.49
N VAL A 8 -11.47 -14.42 14.79
CA VAL A 8 -12.05 -13.48 15.78
C VAL A 8 -11.58 -12.05 15.50
N GLU A 9 -10.29 -11.85 15.26
CA GLU A 9 -9.75 -10.53 14.91
C GLU A 9 -10.34 -10.01 13.57
N PHE A 10 -10.51 -10.88 12.57
CA PHE A 10 -11.16 -10.49 11.31
C PHE A 10 -12.60 -10.02 11.52
N MET A 11 -13.40 -10.77 12.29
CA MET A 11 -14.78 -10.41 12.62
C MET A 11 -14.88 -9.11 13.43
N ARG A 12 -13.89 -8.86 14.29
CA ARG A 12 -13.84 -7.63 15.11
C ARG A 12 -13.59 -6.39 14.27
N VAL A 13 -12.78 -6.53 13.23
CA VAL A 13 -12.38 -5.41 12.36
C VAL A 13 -13.45 -5.19 11.28
N PHE A 14 -14.08 -6.26 10.81
CA PHE A 14 -15.16 -6.19 9.82
C PHE A 14 -16.47 -5.65 10.42
N THR A 15 -16.50 -4.33 10.65
CA THR A 15 -17.68 -3.58 11.07
C THR A 15 -18.14 -2.69 9.93
N TRP A 16 -19.46 -2.45 9.82
CA TRP A 16 -20.01 -1.65 8.72
C TRP A 16 -19.37 -0.26 8.62
N ARG A 17 -19.04 0.37 9.77
CA ARG A 17 -18.35 1.67 9.83
C ARG A 17 -16.96 1.61 9.19
N GLN A 18 -16.20 0.56 9.47
CA GLN A 18 -14.86 0.38 8.87
C GLN A 18 -14.95 0.06 7.38
N CYS A 19 -15.94 -0.73 6.95
CA CYS A 19 -16.19 -0.96 5.53
C CYS A 19 -16.49 0.34 4.78
N ILE A 20 -17.24 1.27 5.38
CA ILE A 20 -17.48 2.60 4.80
C ILE A 20 -16.18 3.39 4.71
N VAL A 21 -15.36 3.40 5.76
CA VAL A 21 -14.06 4.11 5.74
C VAL A 21 -13.15 3.53 4.66
N TRP A 22 -13.06 2.21 4.51
CA TRP A 22 -12.26 1.59 3.46
C TRP A 22 -12.81 1.85 2.07
N ALA A 23 -14.13 1.77 1.88
CA ALA A 23 -14.77 2.12 0.61
C ALA A 23 -14.52 3.60 0.26
N ALA A 24 -14.60 4.50 1.24
CA ALA A 24 -14.28 5.90 1.06
C ALA A 24 -12.80 6.09 0.68
N LEU A 25 -11.86 5.41 1.35
CA LEU A 25 -10.44 5.47 1.00
C LEU A 25 -10.17 4.99 -0.44
N VAL A 26 -10.82 3.90 -0.85
CA VAL A 26 -10.67 3.32 -2.21
C VAL A 26 -11.29 4.21 -3.28
N LEU A 27 -12.42 4.88 -3.01
CA LEU A 27 -13.18 5.62 -4.02
C LEU A 27 -12.92 7.12 -4.03
N VAL A 28 -12.82 7.76 -2.86
CA VAL A 28 -12.74 9.21 -2.75
C VAL A 28 -11.45 9.74 -3.36
N LEU A 29 -10.30 9.11 -3.08
CA LEU A 29 -9.01 9.58 -3.60
C LEU A 29 -8.95 9.53 -5.13
N PRO A 30 -9.28 8.41 -5.81
CA PRO A 30 -9.30 8.38 -7.27
C PRO A 30 -10.37 9.28 -7.89
N VAL A 31 -11.54 9.44 -7.26
CA VAL A 31 -12.60 10.32 -7.78
C VAL A 31 -12.20 11.79 -7.70
N ILE A 32 -11.62 12.23 -6.57
CA ILE A 32 -11.08 13.59 -6.45
C ILE A 32 -10.02 13.82 -7.54
N GLN A 33 -9.09 12.88 -7.68
CA GLN A 33 -8.06 12.97 -8.72
C GLN A 33 -8.68 13.06 -10.12
N PHE A 34 -9.66 12.21 -10.45
CA PHE A 34 -10.36 12.22 -11.74
C PHE A 34 -10.98 13.59 -12.04
N VAL A 35 -11.69 14.17 -11.09
CA VAL A 35 -12.33 15.48 -11.24
C VAL A 35 -11.30 16.58 -11.49
N LEU A 36 -10.13 16.50 -10.84
CA LEU A 36 -9.05 17.48 -11.02
C LEU A 36 -8.34 17.36 -12.39
N ILE A 37 -8.20 16.14 -12.93
CA ILE A 37 -7.39 15.89 -14.13
C ILE A 37 -8.19 15.78 -15.43
N LYS A 38 -9.51 15.55 -15.37
CA LYS A 38 -10.31 15.22 -16.57
C LYS A 38 -10.23 16.27 -17.69
N ASP A 39 -10.19 17.56 -17.35
CA ASP A 39 -10.19 18.67 -18.32
C ASP A 39 -8.79 19.29 -18.49
N GLY A 40 -7.87 19.02 -17.57
CA GLY A 40 -6.57 19.70 -17.47
C GLY A 40 -5.43 19.02 -18.22
N TYR A 41 -5.67 17.85 -18.83
CA TYR A 41 -4.63 17.03 -19.45
C TYR A 41 -5.00 16.56 -20.85
N VAL A 42 -3.98 16.40 -21.68
CA VAL A 42 -4.05 15.76 -22.99
C VAL A 42 -3.76 14.28 -22.81
N TYR A 43 -4.73 13.42 -23.15
CA TYR A 43 -4.60 11.98 -23.11
C TYR A 43 -4.45 11.41 -24.52
N TYR A 44 -3.46 10.56 -24.73
CA TYR A 44 -3.24 9.88 -26.02
C TYR A 44 -3.74 8.44 -25.99
N ARG A 45 -3.62 7.77 -24.85
CA ARG A 45 -4.06 6.40 -24.63
C ARG A 45 -4.95 6.31 -23.40
N GLN A 46 -5.85 5.33 -23.37
CA GLN A 46 -6.64 4.99 -22.19
C GLN A 46 -5.77 4.72 -20.96
N LEU A 47 -4.60 4.13 -21.19
CA LEU A 47 -3.62 3.87 -20.15
C LEU A 47 -3.12 5.15 -19.47
N ASP A 48 -2.97 6.23 -20.22
CA ASP A 48 -2.46 7.49 -19.67
C ASP A 48 -3.44 8.05 -18.62
N LEU A 49 -4.75 7.86 -18.80
CA LEU A 49 -5.76 8.20 -17.79
C LEU A 49 -5.54 7.41 -16.50
N PHE A 50 -5.37 6.09 -16.60
CA PHE A 50 -5.11 5.23 -15.44
C PHE A 50 -3.83 5.62 -14.69
N LEU A 51 -2.73 5.84 -15.41
CA LEU A 51 -1.45 6.24 -14.82
C LEU A 51 -1.58 7.58 -14.08
N ARG A 52 -2.31 8.55 -14.67
CA ARG A 52 -2.55 9.86 -14.05
C ARG A 52 -3.45 9.79 -12.82
N LEU A 53 -4.48 8.94 -12.84
CA LEU A 53 -5.36 8.72 -11.67
C LEU A 53 -4.61 8.19 -10.45
N ASN A 54 -3.56 7.41 -10.67
CA ASN A 54 -2.75 6.85 -9.59
C ASN A 54 -1.45 7.65 -9.35
N SER A 55 -1.31 8.83 -9.95
CA SER A 55 -0.15 9.71 -9.75
C SER A 55 -0.41 10.79 -8.67
N ASN A 56 0.63 11.51 -8.28
CA ASN A 56 0.59 12.64 -7.33
C ASN A 56 0.18 12.27 -5.89
N PHE A 57 -1.11 12.39 -5.54
CA PHE A 57 -1.56 12.25 -4.16
C PHE A 57 -1.55 10.80 -3.66
N VAL A 58 -1.93 9.86 -4.52
CA VAL A 58 -1.97 8.43 -4.15
C VAL A 58 -0.57 7.95 -3.76
N PRO A 59 0.49 8.15 -4.57
CA PRO A 59 1.84 7.74 -4.20
C PRO A 59 2.37 8.44 -2.95
N LEU A 60 2.07 9.73 -2.78
CA LEU A 60 2.54 10.52 -1.63
C LEU A 60 1.96 10.01 -0.31
N LEU A 61 0.65 9.79 -0.26
CA LEU A 61 -0.07 9.41 0.96
C LEU A 61 -0.07 7.89 1.20
N PHE A 62 0.41 7.09 0.24
CA PHE A 62 0.31 5.64 0.27
C PHE A 62 0.77 5.00 1.60
N PRO A 63 1.98 5.29 2.14
CA PRO A 63 2.41 4.66 3.40
C PRO A 63 1.50 5.02 4.58
N ILE A 64 1.03 6.26 4.64
CA ILE A 64 0.14 6.73 5.71
C ILE A 64 -1.20 6.00 5.62
N ILE A 65 -1.79 5.94 4.44
CA ILE A 65 -3.07 5.23 4.23
C ILE A 65 -2.93 3.78 4.68
N MET A 66 -1.86 3.10 4.26
CA MET A 66 -1.63 1.69 4.60
C MET A 66 -1.47 1.45 6.10
N VAL A 67 -0.71 2.31 6.78
CA VAL A 67 -0.53 2.20 8.22
C VAL A 67 -1.85 2.44 8.97
N LEU A 68 -2.67 3.39 8.50
CA LEU A 68 -3.95 3.75 9.13
C LEU A 68 -5.05 2.69 8.96
N VAL A 69 -4.95 1.79 7.98
CA VAL A 69 -5.96 0.74 7.73
C VAL A 69 -6.28 -0.06 8.99
N TYR A 70 -5.24 -0.51 9.70
CA TYR A 70 -5.38 -1.41 10.85
C TYR A 70 -4.52 -1.00 12.05
N SER A 71 -3.32 -0.46 11.81
CA SER A 71 -2.33 -0.22 12.89
C SER A 71 -2.80 0.77 13.94
N ILE A 72 -3.74 1.68 13.61
CA ILE A 72 -4.30 2.65 14.56
C ILE A 72 -5.18 2.02 15.65
N SER A 73 -5.70 0.80 15.43
CA SER A 73 -6.53 0.11 16.41
C SER A 73 -5.72 -0.40 17.60
N PHE A 74 -4.45 -0.75 17.38
CA PHE A 74 -3.60 -1.41 18.37
C PHE A 74 -3.14 -0.51 19.53
N PRO A 75 -2.77 0.77 19.32
CA PRO A 75 -2.46 1.71 20.41
C PRO A 75 -3.58 1.84 21.45
N SER A 76 -4.84 1.75 21.03
CA SER A 76 -5.98 1.82 21.95
C SER A 76 -6.03 0.62 22.91
N GLU A 77 -5.59 -0.55 22.45
CA GLU A 77 -5.53 -1.78 23.25
C GLU A 77 -4.38 -1.75 24.26
N GLN A 78 -3.24 -1.16 23.86
CA GLN A 78 -2.11 -0.91 24.76
C GLN A 78 -2.50 0.06 25.88
N LYS A 79 -3.16 1.18 25.52
CA LYS A 79 -3.56 2.22 26.48
C LYS A 79 -4.59 1.71 27.50
N ASN A 80 -5.50 0.82 27.08
CA ASN A 80 -6.56 0.29 27.94
C ASN A 80 -6.11 -0.90 28.81
N HIS A 81 -4.81 -1.17 28.93
CA HIS A 81 -4.24 -2.34 29.64
C HIS A 81 -4.91 -3.66 29.26
N PHE A 82 -5.31 -3.82 27.99
CA PHE A 82 -6.03 -5.02 27.53
C PHE A 82 -5.10 -6.24 27.46
N ILE A 83 -3.81 -6.02 27.20
CA ILE A 83 -2.79 -7.06 26.97
C ILE A 83 -2.62 -8.02 28.17
N PRO A 84 -2.51 -7.53 29.43
CA PRO A 84 -2.50 -8.39 30.62
C PRO A 84 -3.69 -9.36 30.73
N TYR A 85 -4.90 -8.91 30.38
CA TYR A 85 -6.12 -9.75 30.48
C TYR A 85 -6.17 -10.84 29.41
N VAL A 86 -5.67 -10.56 28.20
CA VAL A 86 -5.62 -11.55 27.10
C VAL A 86 -4.58 -12.64 27.38
N ARG A 87 -3.45 -12.27 28.03
CA ARG A 87 -2.36 -13.20 28.35
C ARG A 87 -2.81 -14.42 29.17
N ILE A 88 -3.82 -14.25 30.03
CA ILE A 88 -4.36 -15.34 30.86
C ILE A 88 -5.04 -16.42 30.01
N ARG A 89 -5.49 -16.08 28.79
CA ARG A 89 -6.30 -16.97 27.94
C ARG A 89 -5.57 -17.45 26.69
N ILE A 90 -4.61 -16.67 26.17
CA ILE A 90 -3.95 -16.94 24.89
C ILE A 90 -2.46 -16.59 24.99
N PRO A 91 -1.54 -17.42 24.45
CA PRO A 91 -0.13 -17.06 24.37
C PRO A 91 0.07 -15.79 23.53
N LEU A 92 0.87 -14.86 24.05
CA LEU A 92 1.13 -13.54 23.45
C LEU A 92 1.62 -13.66 22.00
N THR A 93 2.49 -14.64 21.71
CA THR A 93 2.96 -14.89 20.34
C THR A 93 1.80 -15.14 19.38
N THR A 94 0.85 -16.01 19.74
CA THR A 94 -0.34 -16.27 18.91
C THR A 94 -1.22 -15.04 18.73
N TYR A 95 -1.34 -14.21 19.77
CA TYR A 95 -2.08 -12.96 19.71
C TYR A 95 -1.44 -11.95 18.73
N PHE A 96 -0.15 -11.66 18.90
CA PHE A 96 0.58 -10.72 18.03
C PHE A 96 0.63 -11.22 16.57
N PHE A 97 0.94 -12.49 16.34
CA PHE A 97 0.95 -13.07 15.00
C PHE A 97 -0.43 -13.03 14.33
N SER A 98 -1.51 -13.25 15.09
CA SER A 98 -2.86 -13.14 14.53
C SER A 98 -3.17 -11.74 14.02
N LYS A 99 -2.75 -10.70 14.75
CA LYS A 99 -2.92 -9.30 14.33
C LYS A 99 -2.08 -8.96 13.11
N LEU A 100 -0.84 -9.44 13.05
CA LEU A 100 0.02 -9.27 11.87
C LEU A 100 -0.61 -9.89 10.62
N ILE A 101 -1.19 -11.09 10.73
CA ILE A 101 -1.87 -11.75 9.61
C ILE A 101 -3.10 -10.94 9.15
N VAL A 102 -3.96 -10.51 10.08
CA VAL A 102 -5.15 -9.72 9.74
C VAL A 102 -4.78 -8.38 9.11
N ASN A 103 -3.79 -7.69 9.68
CA ASN A 103 -3.23 -6.45 9.15
C ASN A 103 -2.69 -6.64 7.72
N ALA A 104 -1.93 -7.71 7.50
CA ALA A 104 -1.34 -8.01 6.21
C ALA A 104 -2.42 -8.25 5.14
N ILE A 105 -3.41 -9.09 5.43
CA ILE A 105 -4.50 -9.41 4.50
C ILE A 105 -5.34 -8.16 4.18
N LEU A 106 -5.75 -7.41 5.19
CA LEU A 106 -6.59 -6.21 4.99
C LEU A 106 -5.85 -5.13 4.20
N SER A 107 -4.60 -4.86 4.56
CA SER A 107 -3.80 -3.83 3.89
C SER A 107 -3.47 -4.22 2.46
N PHE A 108 -3.20 -5.52 2.21
CA PHE A 108 -3.05 -6.07 0.87
C PHE A 108 -4.31 -5.82 0.03
N LEU A 109 -5.49 -6.20 0.53
CA LEU A 109 -6.75 -6.06 -0.18
C LEU A 109 -7.07 -4.59 -0.47
N ILE A 110 -6.87 -3.69 0.50
CA ILE A 110 -7.14 -2.27 0.32
C ILE A 110 -6.16 -1.64 -0.67
N ALA A 111 -4.86 -1.93 -0.57
CA ALA A 111 -3.87 -1.46 -1.55
C ALA A 111 -4.17 -1.97 -2.97
N PHE A 112 -4.53 -3.25 -3.09
CA PHE A 112 -4.95 -3.85 -4.36
C PHE A 112 -6.16 -3.10 -4.94
N LEU A 113 -7.20 -2.88 -4.13
CA LEU A 113 -8.42 -2.22 -4.58
C LEU A 113 -8.22 -0.73 -4.92
N ILE A 114 -7.35 -0.02 -4.19
CA ILE A 114 -7.01 1.39 -4.48
C ILE A 114 -6.50 1.56 -5.92
N VAL A 115 -5.79 0.57 -6.46
CA VAL A 115 -5.27 0.62 -7.84
C VAL A 115 -6.19 -0.09 -8.83
N PHE A 116 -6.73 -1.23 -8.45
CA PHE A 116 -7.55 -2.06 -9.33
C PHE A 116 -8.89 -1.41 -9.69
N VAL A 117 -9.54 -0.72 -8.74
CA VAL A 117 -10.82 -0.05 -9.01
C VAL A 117 -10.66 1.09 -10.03
N PRO A 118 -9.69 2.03 -9.88
CA PRO A 118 -9.41 3.03 -10.91
C PRO A 118 -8.95 2.43 -12.23
N PHE A 119 -8.24 1.30 -12.21
CA PHE A 119 -7.87 0.56 -13.43
C PHE A 119 -9.11 0.10 -14.20
N VAL A 120 -10.04 -0.59 -13.52
CA VAL A 120 -11.27 -1.07 -14.14
C VAL A 120 -12.11 0.10 -14.66
N PHE A 121 -12.21 1.17 -13.87
CA PHE A 121 -12.89 2.39 -14.29
C PHE A 121 -12.27 2.97 -15.57
N SER A 122 -10.95 3.16 -15.59
CA SER A 122 -10.26 3.75 -16.74
C SER A 122 -10.34 2.88 -17.97
N MET A 123 -10.12 1.57 -17.87
CA MET A 123 -9.99 0.71 -19.06
C MET A 123 -11.32 0.18 -19.59
N TYR A 124 -12.33 0.03 -18.72
CA TYR A 124 -13.56 -0.69 -19.07
C TYR A 124 -14.84 0.11 -18.85
N ILE A 125 -14.84 1.20 -18.07
CA ILE A 125 -16.07 1.97 -17.82
C ILE A 125 -16.03 3.28 -18.59
N GLU A 126 -14.95 4.04 -18.44
CA GLU A 126 -14.77 5.35 -19.07
C GLU A 126 -14.96 5.34 -20.60
N PRO A 127 -14.43 4.35 -21.37
CA PRO A 127 -14.61 4.32 -22.83
C PRO A 127 -16.07 4.28 -23.28
N TYR A 128 -16.97 3.73 -22.46
CA TYR A 128 -18.42 3.70 -22.75
C TYR A 128 -19.13 4.98 -22.32
N LEU A 129 -18.58 5.69 -21.34
CA LEU A 129 -19.12 6.97 -20.87
C LEU A 129 -18.67 8.14 -21.75
N GLY A 130 -17.49 8.04 -22.38
CA GLY A 130 -16.96 9.07 -23.29
C GLY A 130 -16.74 10.42 -22.59
N ILE A 131 -16.35 10.40 -21.32
CA ILE A 131 -16.20 11.61 -20.49
C ILE A 131 -14.87 12.31 -20.83
N VAL A 132 -13.83 11.54 -21.13
CA VAL A 132 -12.46 12.00 -21.38
C VAL A 132 -12.22 12.07 -22.89
N ARG A 133 -11.60 13.17 -23.33
CA ARG A 133 -11.23 13.38 -24.73
C ARG A 133 -9.83 12.89 -25.01
N PHE A 134 -9.70 12.01 -26.00
CA PHE A 134 -8.42 11.53 -26.50
C PHE A 134 -7.99 12.33 -27.72
N TYR A 135 -6.70 12.65 -27.77
CA TYR A 135 -6.09 13.41 -28.84
C TYR A 135 -5.22 12.51 -29.72
N PRO A 136 -5.15 12.77 -31.04
CA PRO A 136 -4.28 12.01 -31.93
C PRO A 136 -2.81 12.24 -31.59
N ILE A 137 -2.00 11.20 -31.75
CA ILE A 137 -0.60 11.17 -31.31
C ILE A 137 0.28 12.16 -32.10
N ASN A 138 -0.06 12.51 -33.34
CA ASN A 138 0.55 13.60 -34.15
C ASN A 138 2.08 13.81 -34.00
N GLY A 139 2.86 12.72 -33.94
CA GLY A 139 4.32 12.78 -33.80
C GLY A 139 4.86 13.03 -32.38
N ASN A 140 4.00 13.15 -31.38
CA ASN A 140 4.40 13.24 -29.98
C ASN A 140 4.91 11.90 -29.47
N SER A 141 6.07 11.92 -28.79
CA SER A 141 6.63 10.73 -28.16
C SER A 141 5.78 10.30 -26.97
N ILE A 142 5.32 9.05 -26.96
CA ILE A 142 4.54 8.48 -25.86
C ILE A 142 5.53 7.91 -24.84
N PRO A 143 5.60 8.45 -23.61
CA PRO A 143 6.46 7.89 -22.58
C PRO A 143 5.91 6.53 -22.14
N TYR A 144 6.77 5.52 -22.12
CA TYR A 144 6.48 4.24 -21.49
C TYR A 144 6.93 4.25 -20.03
N THR A 145 6.10 3.69 -19.17
CA THR A 145 6.36 3.53 -17.74
C THR A 145 6.70 2.09 -17.38
N THR A 146 7.33 1.88 -16.22
CA THR A 146 7.62 0.54 -15.72
C THR A 146 6.31 -0.23 -15.52
N PHE A 147 6.34 -1.55 -15.75
CA PHE A 147 5.18 -2.46 -15.85
C PHE A 147 4.38 -2.45 -17.15
N GLU A 148 4.50 -1.44 -18.04
CA GLU A 148 3.83 -1.48 -19.36
C GLU A 148 4.27 -2.67 -20.22
N GLN A 149 5.44 -3.25 -19.94
CA GLN A 149 5.93 -4.51 -20.54
C GLN A 149 4.93 -5.66 -20.36
N LEU A 150 4.17 -5.66 -19.26
CA LEU A 150 3.17 -6.67 -18.95
C LEU A 150 1.91 -6.53 -19.82
N LEU A 151 1.71 -5.39 -20.52
CA LEU A 151 0.60 -5.24 -21.47
C LEU A 151 0.73 -6.20 -22.65
N ALA A 152 1.92 -6.74 -22.93
CA ALA A 152 2.11 -7.83 -23.90
C ALA A 152 1.30 -9.09 -23.55
N LEU A 153 0.96 -9.29 -22.27
CA LEU A 153 0.10 -10.39 -21.79
C LEU A 153 -1.40 -10.06 -21.90
N GLY A 154 -1.75 -8.81 -22.20
CA GLY A 154 -3.11 -8.29 -22.27
C GLY A 154 -3.42 -7.24 -21.20
N THR A 155 -4.48 -6.46 -21.43
CA THR A 155 -4.90 -5.35 -20.56
C THR A 155 -5.31 -5.83 -19.17
N LEU A 156 -6.16 -6.85 -19.05
CA LEU A 156 -6.62 -7.35 -17.75
C LEU A 156 -5.47 -7.97 -16.93
N PRO A 157 -4.61 -8.84 -17.49
CA PRO A 157 -3.43 -9.35 -16.78
C PRO A 157 -2.51 -8.23 -16.27
N TYR A 158 -2.27 -7.18 -17.06
CA TYR A 158 -1.51 -6.02 -16.60
C TYR A 158 -2.13 -5.38 -15.36
N GLY A 159 -3.43 -5.07 -15.38
CA GLY A 159 -4.12 -4.44 -14.26
C GLY A 159 -4.09 -5.30 -12.99
N VAL A 160 -4.27 -6.61 -13.13
CA VAL A 160 -4.20 -7.54 -12.00
C VAL A 160 -2.78 -7.64 -11.45
N LEU A 161 -1.78 -7.87 -12.29
CA LEU A 161 -0.38 -8.04 -11.86
C LEU A 161 0.17 -6.76 -11.20
N TYR A 162 -0.12 -5.59 -11.77
CA TYR A 162 0.30 -4.33 -11.19
C TYR A 162 -0.41 -4.06 -9.85
N SER A 163 -1.72 -4.33 -9.77
CA SER A 163 -2.47 -4.17 -8.51
C SER A 163 -1.99 -5.16 -7.43
N LEU A 164 -1.59 -6.38 -7.81
CA LEU A 164 -0.97 -7.34 -6.90
C LEU A 164 0.37 -6.81 -6.36
N TRP A 165 1.20 -6.20 -7.21
CA TRP A 165 2.46 -5.59 -6.81
C TRP A 165 2.28 -4.46 -5.79
N VAL A 166 1.33 -3.56 -6.06
CA VAL A 166 0.99 -2.48 -5.11
C VAL A 166 0.39 -3.06 -3.82
N GLY A 167 -0.44 -4.09 -3.93
CA GLY A 167 -0.97 -4.87 -2.80
C GLY A 167 0.13 -5.40 -1.88
N LEU A 168 1.14 -6.06 -2.45
CA LEU A 168 2.28 -6.61 -1.71
C LEU A 168 3.08 -5.52 -0.99
N ASN A 169 3.33 -4.39 -1.65
CA ASN A 169 4.01 -3.27 -1.02
C ASN A 169 3.17 -2.69 0.12
N GLY A 170 1.87 -2.46 -0.10
CA GLY A 170 0.97 -1.91 0.93
C GLY A 170 0.90 -2.79 2.18
N MET A 171 0.85 -4.11 1.98
CA MET A 171 0.97 -5.10 3.05
C MET A 171 2.25 -4.93 3.87
N MET A 172 3.39 -4.74 3.22
CA MET A 172 4.68 -4.59 3.90
C MET A 172 4.77 -3.27 4.69
N TYR A 173 4.33 -2.14 4.12
CA TYR A 173 4.32 -0.86 4.85
C TYR A 173 3.39 -0.87 6.06
N ALA A 174 2.19 -1.45 5.91
CA ALA A 174 1.27 -1.61 7.04
C ALA A 174 1.86 -2.53 8.12
N THR A 175 2.51 -3.62 7.73
CA THR A 175 3.14 -4.56 8.67
C THR A 175 4.32 -3.93 9.39
N MET A 176 5.14 -3.15 8.69
CA MET A 176 6.20 -2.34 9.29
C MET A 176 5.63 -1.37 10.34
N GLY A 177 4.56 -0.65 10.02
CA GLY A 177 3.89 0.25 10.96
C GLY A 177 3.37 -0.48 12.20
N LEU A 178 2.66 -1.59 12.02
CA LEU A 178 2.13 -2.37 13.14
C LEU A 178 3.24 -2.93 14.05
N LEU A 179 4.31 -3.49 13.46
CA LEU A 179 5.46 -3.98 14.22
C LEU A 179 6.13 -2.86 15.04
N LEU A 180 6.31 -1.69 14.43
CA LEU A 180 6.88 -0.54 15.13
C LEU A 180 5.98 -0.09 16.28
N VAL A 181 4.66 -0.15 16.17
CA VAL A 181 3.76 0.18 17.29
C VAL A 181 3.84 -0.89 18.39
N MET A 182 4.05 -2.15 18.02
CA MET A 182 4.25 -3.23 19.00
C MET A 182 5.60 -3.11 19.73
N ILE A 183 6.60 -2.53 19.06
CA ILE A 183 7.97 -2.39 19.59
C ILE A 183 8.15 -1.06 20.32
N LEU A 184 7.59 0.04 19.83
CA LEU A 184 7.82 1.36 20.40
C LEU A 184 6.68 1.73 21.35
N GLU A 185 7.02 2.37 22.46
CA GLU A 185 6.04 2.83 23.46
C GLU A 185 5.29 4.09 23.03
N LYS A 186 5.75 4.76 21.96
CA LYS A 186 5.20 6.02 21.44
C LYS A 186 4.50 5.77 20.09
N PRO A 187 3.17 5.55 20.07
CA PRO A 187 2.43 5.19 18.85
C PRO A 187 2.58 6.19 17.72
N PHE A 188 2.59 7.49 18.01
CA PHE A 188 2.71 8.52 16.98
C PHE A 188 4.04 8.44 16.23
N ILE A 189 5.14 8.22 16.95
CA ILE A 189 6.47 8.03 16.35
C ILE A 189 6.47 6.75 15.51
N ALA A 190 5.96 5.65 16.07
CA ALA A 190 5.89 4.36 15.39
C ALA A 190 5.14 4.41 14.06
N LEU A 191 3.97 5.04 14.04
CA LEU A 191 3.13 5.16 12.85
C LEU A 191 3.72 6.09 11.79
N SER A 192 4.58 7.05 12.19
CA SER A 192 5.20 8.02 11.28
C SER A 192 6.43 7.47 10.56
N ILE A 193 7.15 6.51 11.14
CA ILE A 193 8.41 5.98 10.57
C ILE A 193 8.24 5.42 9.15
N PRO A 194 7.21 4.60 8.82
CA PRO A 194 7.05 4.09 7.44
C PRO A 194 6.89 5.21 6.40
N PHE A 195 6.20 6.29 6.76
CA PHE A 195 6.05 7.46 5.90
C PHE A 195 7.36 8.23 5.74
N VAL A 196 8.08 8.46 6.85
CA VAL A 196 9.40 9.11 6.81
C VAL A 196 10.40 8.30 5.99
N TYR A 197 10.43 6.98 6.16
CA TYR A 197 11.27 6.08 5.37
C TYR A 197 10.97 6.21 3.87
N TYR A 198 9.68 6.20 3.50
CA TYR A 198 9.25 6.32 2.11
C TYR A 198 9.66 7.66 1.49
N LEU A 199 9.40 8.77 2.19
CA LEU A 199 9.68 10.12 1.70
C LEU A 199 11.18 10.40 1.63
N LEU A 200 11.93 10.08 2.70
CA LEU A 200 13.38 10.26 2.73
C LEU A 200 14.07 9.32 1.73
N GLY A 201 13.61 8.07 1.61
CA GLY A 201 14.15 7.13 0.64
C GLY A 201 13.98 7.65 -0.79
N ASN A 202 12.81 8.21 -1.11
CA ASN A 202 12.60 8.86 -2.40
C ASN A 202 13.50 10.08 -2.60
N PHE A 203 13.61 10.96 -1.60
CA PHE A 203 14.48 12.14 -1.69
C PHE A 203 15.97 11.77 -1.86
N ILE A 204 16.47 10.84 -1.05
CA ILE A 204 17.88 10.42 -1.08
C ILE A 204 18.23 9.79 -2.43
N THR A 205 17.37 8.89 -2.93
CA THR A 205 17.61 8.24 -4.23
C THR A 205 17.61 9.27 -5.37
N GLN A 206 16.74 10.28 -5.31
CA GLN A 206 16.73 11.39 -6.28
C GLN A 206 17.99 12.25 -6.23
N VAL A 207 18.44 12.64 -5.03
CA VAL A 207 19.67 13.44 -4.87
C VAL A 207 20.90 12.68 -5.37
N LEU A 208 20.93 11.36 -5.23
CA LEU A 208 22.03 10.51 -5.69
C LEU A 208 21.92 10.10 -7.17
N GLY A 209 20.85 10.46 -7.87
CA GLY A 209 20.62 10.10 -9.27
C GLY A 209 20.24 8.64 -9.51
N TYR A 210 19.67 7.97 -8.50
CA TYR A 210 19.25 6.57 -8.52
C TYR A 210 17.73 6.41 -8.37
N ASP A 211 16.97 7.23 -9.09
CA ASP A 211 15.49 7.29 -9.04
C ASP A 211 14.82 5.92 -9.23
N GLN A 212 15.43 5.03 -10.03
CA GLN A 212 14.94 3.68 -10.27
C GLN A 212 14.85 2.80 -9.02
N PHE A 213 15.56 3.16 -7.94
CA PHE A 213 15.55 2.47 -6.66
C PHE A 213 14.78 3.25 -5.58
N SER A 214 14.07 4.33 -5.95
CA SER A 214 13.21 5.04 -5.02
C SER A 214 12.06 4.17 -4.52
N PRO A 215 11.78 4.10 -3.20
CA PRO A 215 10.58 3.43 -2.68
C PRO A 215 9.27 3.91 -3.31
N THR A 216 9.21 5.16 -3.77
CA THR A 216 8.03 5.72 -4.45
C THR A 216 7.93 5.20 -5.87
N TYR A 217 9.00 5.32 -6.66
CA TYR A 217 8.96 4.97 -8.08
C TYR A 217 8.97 3.46 -8.33
N THR A 218 9.35 2.63 -7.36
CA THR A 218 9.19 1.17 -7.49
C THR A 218 7.75 0.70 -7.30
N ILE A 219 6.92 1.48 -6.60
CA ILE A 219 5.48 1.19 -6.45
C ILE A 219 4.67 1.90 -7.52
N PHE A 220 4.97 3.18 -7.76
CA PHE A 220 4.24 4.06 -8.69
C PHE A 220 5.23 4.69 -9.70
N PRO A 221 5.65 3.95 -10.75
CA PRO A 221 6.68 4.37 -11.70
C PRO A 221 6.17 5.35 -12.77
N PHE A 222 5.32 6.30 -12.40
CA PHE A 222 4.61 7.16 -13.36
C PHE A 222 5.33 8.45 -13.71
N SER A 223 6.40 8.77 -12.98
CA SER A 223 7.19 10.01 -13.17
C SER A 223 8.58 9.76 -13.73
N ILE A 224 8.94 8.50 -13.96
CA ILE A 224 10.24 8.11 -14.51
C ILE A 224 10.06 7.30 -15.79
N SER A 225 11.09 7.25 -16.62
CA SER A 225 11.11 6.38 -17.78
C SER A 225 11.10 4.91 -17.36
N GLN A 226 10.54 4.08 -18.23
CA GLN A 226 10.51 2.63 -18.07
C GLN A 226 11.88 2.05 -17.68
N GLN A 227 11.88 1.30 -16.57
CA GLN A 227 13.04 0.58 -16.06
C GLN A 227 12.87 -0.94 -16.24
N PRO A 228 13.96 -1.71 -16.19
CA PRO A 228 13.87 -3.16 -16.09
C PRO A 228 13.10 -3.62 -14.84
N LEU A 229 12.29 -4.67 -14.94
CA LEU A 229 11.47 -5.15 -13.81
C LEU A 229 12.30 -5.57 -12.58
N TRP A 230 13.58 -5.91 -12.73
CA TRP A 230 14.41 -6.29 -11.58
C TRP A 230 14.62 -5.12 -10.60
N THR A 231 14.56 -3.86 -11.06
CA THR A 231 14.84 -2.69 -10.23
C THR A 231 13.79 -2.49 -9.13
N VAL A 232 12.52 -2.81 -9.43
CA VAL A 232 11.43 -2.68 -8.45
C VAL A 232 11.56 -3.63 -7.27
N PHE A 233 12.23 -4.78 -7.47
CA PHE A 233 12.43 -5.77 -6.42
C PHE A 233 13.51 -5.34 -5.41
N VAL A 234 14.45 -4.46 -5.76
CA VAL A 234 15.55 -4.09 -4.86
C VAL A 234 15.03 -3.36 -3.59
N PRO A 235 14.25 -2.27 -3.69
CA PRO A 235 13.69 -1.62 -2.50
C PRO A 235 12.66 -2.48 -1.78
N PHE A 236 11.93 -3.33 -2.52
CA PHE A 236 10.97 -4.26 -1.91
C PHE A 236 11.67 -5.33 -1.07
N LEU A 237 12.77 -5.91 -1.56
CA LEU A 237 13.57 -6.87 -0.79
C LEU A 237 14.21 -6.22 0.44
N PHE A 238 14.65 -4.98 0.33
CA PHE A 238 15.12 -4.21 1.48
C PHE A 238 13.99 -4.00 2.52
N LEU A 239 12.79 -3.65 2.08
CA LEU A 239 11.62 -3.54 2.96
C LEU A 239 11.28 -4.88 3.63
N CYS A 240 11.31 -5.99 2.89
CA CYS A 240 11.14 -7.34 3.44
C CYS A 240 12.20 -7.64 4.51
N PHE A 241 13.46 -7.27 4.26
CA PHE A 241 14.54 -7.42 5.23
C PHE A 241 14.28 -6.63 6.51
N VAL A 242 13.89 -5.36 6.40
CA VAL A 242 13.52 -4.52 7.56
C VAL A 242 12.38 -5.15 8.36
N VAL A 243 11.32 -5.60 7.69
CA VAL A 243 10.17 -6.25 8.33
C VAL A 243 10.58 -7.55 9.04
N MET A 244 11.46 -8.36 8.42
CA MET A 244 12.01 -9.57 9.06
C MET A 244 12.81 -9.26 10.32
N VAL A 245 13.68 -8.25 10.28
CA VAL A 245 14.47 -7.80 11.45
C VAL A 245 13.54 -7.34 12.58
N LEU A 246 12.51 -6.55 12.26
CA LEU A 246 11.52 -6.11 13.25
C LEU A 246 10.73 -7.28 13.85
N MET A 247 10.32 -8.26 13.03
CA MET A 247 9.65 -9.47 13.52
C MET A 247 10.54 -10.29 14.46
N PHE A 248 11.82 -10.44 14.11
CA PHE A 248 12.79 -11.15 14.95
C PHE A 248 13.01 -10.43 16.28
N TYR A 249 13.21 -9.10 16.25
CA TYR A 249 13.35 -8.28 17.44
C TYR A 249 12.12 -8.35 18.35
N LEU A 250 10.92 -8.29 17.79
CA LEU A 250 9.68 -8.46 18.55
C LEU A 250 9.62 -9.84 19.22
N LYS A 251 9.98 -10.90 18.50
CA LYS A 251 10.01 -12.27 19.04
C LYS A 251 10.99 -12.40 20.21
N GLU A 252 12.21 -11.88 20.08
CA GLU A 252 13.20 -11.89 21.18
C GLU A 252 12.73 -11.11 22.39
N ARG A 253 12.13 -9.93 22.18
CA ARG A 253 11.62 -9.10 23.28
C ARG A 253 10.49 -9.80 24.03
N LEU A 254 9.59 -10.49 23.31
CA LEU A 254 8.52 -11.28 23.91
C LEU A 254 9.06 -12.44 24.74
N HIS A 255 10.21 -13.02 24.37
CA HIS A 255 10.87 -14.08 25.14
C HIS A 255 11.56 -13.52 26.40
N LYS A 256 12.36 -12.45 26.26
CA LYS A 256 13.17 -11.87 27.36
C LYS A 256 12.35 -11.28 28.52
N HIS A 257 11.15 -10.78 28.26
CA HIS A 257 10.36 -10.16 29.33
C HIS A 257 9.41 -11.14 30.03
N HIS A 258 9.21 -12.36 29.50
CA HIS A 258 8.05 -13.18 29.84
C HIS A 258 8.31 -14.67 30.11
N ASP A 259 9.57 -15.10 30.04
CA ASP A 259 10.10 -16.30 30.73
C ASP A 259 10.96 -15.86 31.93
#